data_AF-A0A2K9NUT0-F1
#
_entry.id   AF-A0A2K9NUT0-F1
#
_cell.length_a   1.000
_cell.length_b   1.000
_cell.length_c   1.000
_cell.angle_alpha   90.00
_cell.angle_beta   90.00
_cell.angle_gamma   90.00
#
_symmetry.space_group_name_H-M   'P 1'
#
loop_
_entity.id
_entity.type
_entity.pdbx_description
1 polymer ?
#
loop_
_entity_poly.entity_id
_entity_poly.type
_entity_poly.pdbx_seq_one_letter_code
_entity_poly.pdbx_strand_id
1 'polypeptide(L)'
;MKKIIALILVVMGLIGVWWKLSTTTPVPSETAEVKTDKTPEEILEGDFAKITKNLKPENIKGDEWKQITNYAAKPETLVSRENAQGFFKTAQNNIPDMYACLKKDFCGMTTRGEDDAYFDDQRTPAHILINRNLKIMKESLRKDESLKSQVNWEMLHELAASDAEMLQVEALDILREFDSESIKTDELIKLTADYTGTAKADALLRIAKGKNPSDKGLVAQEIEEVFAMSDANTVISVLENVKKMALGSNDTDRVFRNLCRFKNNPDEAHNWRMIKYEAGKVNPDFEKLCN
;
A
#
# COMPACT_ATOMS: atom_id res chain seq x y z
N MET A 1 -24.35 -67.44 5.89
CA MET A 1 -25.00 -66.55 4.91
C MET A 1 -25.86 -65.44 5.52
N LYS A 2 -26.84 -65.72 6.40
CA LYS A 2 -27.71 -64.66 6.98
C LYS A 2 -26.98 -63.52 7.72
N LYS A 3 -25.85 -63.80 8.39
CA LYS A 3 -25.05 -62.78 9.10
C LYS A 3 -24.28 -61.82 8.19
N ILE A 4 -23.94 -62.24 6.97
CA ILE A 4 -23.19 -61.41 6.00
C ILE A 4 -24.11 -60.37 5.35
N ILE A 5 -25.36 -60.76 5.05
CA ILE A 5 -26.36 -59.87 4.45
C ILE A 5 -26.74 -58.74 5.42
N ALA A 6 -26.84 -59.04 6.73
CA ALA A 6 -27.10 -58.01 7.74
C ALA A 6 -25.96 -56.98 7.83
N LEU A 7 -24.71 -57.42 7.72
CA LEU A 7 -23.55 -56.52 7.76
C LEU A 7 -23.51 -55.58 6.54
N ILE A 8 -23.82 -56.09 5.35
CA ILE A 8 -23.85 -55.30 4.11
C ILE A 8 -24.95 -54.22 4.17
N LEU A 9 -26.12 -54.55 4.73
CA LEU A 9 -27.21 -53.58 4.89
C LEU A 9 -26.87 -52.48 5.89
N VAL A 10 -26.14 -52.78 6.97
CA VAL A 10 -25.68 -51.77 7.93
C VAL A 10 -24.63 -50.85 7.30
N VAL A 11 -23.68 -51.41 6.55
CA VAL A 11 -22.64 -50.61 5.87
C VAL A 11 -23.26 -49.70 4.79
N MET A 12 -24.22 -50.19 4.00
CA MET A 12 -24.91 -49.35 3.01
C MET A 12 -25.79 -48.27 3.67
N GLY A 13 -26.41 -48.56 4.82
CA GLY A 13 -27.12 -47.56 5.61
C GLY A 13 -26.20 -46.45 6.13
N LEU A 14 -25.01 -46.80 6.64
CA LEU A 14 -24.03 -45.84 7.11
C LEU A 14 -23.43 -44.98 5.99
N ILE A 15 -23.16 -45.57 4.82
CA ILE A 15 -22.69 -44.83 3.64
C ILE A 15 -23.77 -43.85 3.16
N GLY A 16 -25.04 -44.27 3.12
CA GLY A 16 -26.16 -43.40 2.75
C GLY A 16 -26.36 -42.21 3.70
N VAL A 17 -26.21 -42.44 5.01
CA VAL A 17 -26.29 -41.37 6.02
C VAL A 17 -25.10 -40.41 5.90
N TRP A 18 -23.88 -40.93 5.68
CA TRP A 18 -22.69 -40.10 5.49
C TRP A 18 -22.78 -39.24 4.23
N TRP A 19 -23.31 -39.78 3.12
CA TRP A 19 -23.53 -39.04 1.87
C TRP A 19 -24.62 -37.95 2.02
N LYS A 20 -25.65 -38.20 2.82
CA LYS A 20 -26.72 -37.23 3.09
C LYS A 20 -26.28 -36.11 4.03
N LEU A 21 -25.36 -36.39 4.95
CA LEU A 21 -24.74 -35.41 5.85
C LEU A 21 -23.63 -34.58 5.19
N SER A 22 -22.97 -35.10 4.14
CA SER A 22 -21.90 -34.39 3.43
C SER A 22 -22.38 -33.51 2.26
N THR A 23 -23.67 -33.51 1.95
CA THR A 23 -24.26 -32.73 0.84
C THR A 23 -25.15 -31.57 1.29
N THR A 24 -25.15 -31.24 2.58
CA THR A 24 -25.86 -30.07 3.12
C THR A 24 -24.91 -29.18 3.93
N THR A 25 -23.82 -28.73 3.31
CA THR A 25 -23.31 -27.41 3.67
C THR A 25 -24.35 -26.41 3.16
N PRO A 26 -24.99 -25.61 4.03
CA PRO A 26 -25.78 -24.48 3.53
C PRO A 26 -24.81 -23.62 2.73
N VAL A 27 -25.03 -23.54 1.43
CA VAL A 27 -24.52 -22.43 0.62
C VAL A 27 -24.91 -21.18 1.41
N PRO A 28 -23.96 -20.28 1.77
CA PRO A 28 -24.34 -19.03 2.38
C PRO A 28 -25.39 -18.39 1.49
N SER A 29 -26.61 -18.35 2.02
CA SER A 29 -27.73 -17.58 1.52
C SER A 29 -27.18 -16.23 1.09
N GLU A 30 -27.60 -15.80 -0.10
CA GLU A 30 -27.52 -14.43 -0.62
C GLU A 30 -26.77 -13.47 0.30
N THR A 31 -25.58 -13.02 -0.13
CA THR A 31 -25.11 -11.69 0.27
C THR A 31 -26.32 -10.78 0.18
N ALA A 32 -26.85 -10.36 1.32
CA ALA A 32 -27.87 -9.35 1.36
C ALA A 32 -27.28 -8.17 0.59
N GLU A 33 -27.79 -7.91 -0.61
CA GLU A 33 -27.56 -6.65 -1.27
C GLU A 33 -28.18 -5.61 -0.33
N VAL A 34 -27.32 -5.05 0.52
CA VAL A 34 -27.64 -3.87 1.30
C VAL A 34 -27.96 -2.80 0.28
N LYS A 35 -29.26 -2.58 0.05
CA LYS A 35 -29.76 -1.44 -0.70
C LYS A 35 -29.40 -0.22 0.10
N THR A 36 -28.25 0.38 -0.20
CA THR A 36 -28.00 1.76 0.19
C THR A 36 -28.97 2.59 -0.65
N ASP A 37 -29.98 3.20 -0.04
CA ASP A 37 -30.90 4.12 -0.74
C ASP A 37 -30.19 5.36 -1.32
N LYS A 38 -28.88 5.50 -1.03
CA LYS A 38 -28.03 6.59 -1.51
C LYS A 38 -27.31 6.21 -2.79
N THR A 39 -27.22 7.14 -3.73
CA THR A 39 -26.35 6.95 -4.88
C THR A 39 -24.87 7.05 -4.47
N PRO A 40 -23.94 6.47 -5.27
CA PRO A 40 -22.50 6.65 -5.05
C PRO A 40 -22.08 8.13 -4.91
N GLU A 41 -22.73 9.03 -5.66
CA GLU A 41 -22.49 10.47 -5.59
C GLU A 41 -22.91 11.07 -4.24
N GLU A 42 -24.08 10.69 -3.72
CA GLU A 42 -24.55 11.15 -2.41
C GLU A 42 -23.67 10.65 -1.25
N ILE A 43 -23.11 9.45 -1.39
CA ILE A 43 -22.13 8.90 -0.44
C ILE A 43 -20.84 9.72 -0.48
N LEU A 44 -20.32 10.00 -1.68
CA LEU A 44 -19.13 10.81 -1.88
C LEU A 44 -19.31 12.23 -1.34
N GLU A 45 -20.43 12.89 -1.65
CA GLU A 45 -20.76 14.22 -1.12
C GLU A 45 -20.84 14.22 0.41
N GLY A 46 -21.43 13.19 1.00
CA GLY A 46 -21.50 13.02 2.46
C GLY A 46 -20.12 12.89 3.11
N ASP A 47 -19.24 12.05 2.54
CA ASP A 47 -17.89 11.86 3.04
C ASP A 47 -17.03 13.12 2.86
N PHE A 48 -17.18 13.84 1.73
CA PHE A 48 -16.54 15.13 1.52
C PHE A 48 -17.02 16.21 2.50
N ALA A 49 -18.32 16.26 2.81
CA ALA A 49 -18.87 17.19 3.77
C ALA A 49 -18.30 16.95 5.18
N LYS A 50 -18.02 15.70 5.55
CA LYS A 50 -17.35 15.37 6.82
C LYS A 50 -15.91 15.86 6.85
N ILE A 51 -15.15 15.64 5.78
CA ILE A 51 -13.75 16.10 5.68
C ILE A 51 -13.70 17.63 5.72
N THR A 52 -14.47 18.30 4.85
CA THR A 52 -14.43 19.76 4.67
C THR A 52 -14.83 20.56 5.91
N LYS A 53 -15.67 20.00 6.80
CA LYS A 53 -15.98 20.61 8.10
C LYS A 53 -14.77 20.78 9.02
N ASN A 54 -13.72 19.99 8.80
CA ASN A 54 -12.48 20.06 9.57
C ASN A 54 -11.43 20.98 8.92
N LEU A 55 -11.69 21.50 7.72
CA LEU A 55 -10.74 22.33 6.98
C LEU A 55 -11.03 23.81 7.18
N LYS A 56 -9.98 24.61 7.17
CA LYS A 56 -10.10 26.07 7.20
C LYS A 56 -10.88 26.59 5.98
N PRO A 57 -11.95 27.40 6.18
CA PRO A 57 -12.79 27.88 5.08
C PRO A 57 -12.02 28.60 3.97
N GLU A 58 -10.95 29.32 4.29
CA GLU A 58 -10.08 30.00 3.33
C GLU A 58 -9.29 29.05 2.42
N ASN A 59 -8.98 27.83 2.87
CA ASN A 59 -8.21 26.85 2.10
C ASN A 59 -9.08 26.04 1.12
N ILE A 60 -10.41 26.10 1.29
CA ILE A 60 -11.38 25.40 0.44
C ILE A 60 -12.22 26.36 -0.41
N LYS A 61 -11.85 27.64 -0.40
CA LYS A 61 -12.42 28.68 -1.27
C LYS A 61 -11.48 28.90 -2.45
N GLY A 62 -11.88 28.48 -3.63
CA GLY A 62 -11.10 28.74 -4.85
C GLY A 62 -11.40 27.72 -5.95
N ASP A 63 -10.87 27.99 -7.13
CA ASP A 63 -11.00 27.08 -8.26
C ASP A 63 -9.99 25.93 -8.15
N GLU A 64 -8.83 26.15 -7.53
CA GLU A 64 -7.83 25.12 -7.23
C GLU A 64 -8.43 24.02 -6.36
N TRP A 65 -9.16 24.38 -5.29
CA TRP A 65 -9.81 23.40 -4.43
C TRP A 65 -10.85 22.57 -5.19
N LYS A 66 -11.70 23.20 -6.02
CA LYS A 66 -12.68 22.49 -6.85
C LYS A 66 -12.01 21.48 -7.79
N GLN A 67 -10.85 21.84 -8.37
CA GLN A 67 -10.08 20.96 -9.25
C GLN A 67 -9.36 19.85 -8.46
N ILE A 68 -8.85 20.16 -7.26
CA ILE A 68 -8.29 19.17 -6.34
C ILE A 68 -9.34 18.11 -5.97
N THR A 69 -10.60 18.48 -5.74
CA THR A 69 -11.65 17.51 -5.41
C THR A 69 -12.27 16.82 -6.63
N ASN A 70 -11.90 17.24 -7.85
CA ASN A 70 -12.35 16.59 -9.07
C ASN A 70 -11.51 15.34 -9.39
N TYR A 71 -11.93 14.18 -8.88
CA TYR A 71 -11.22 12.91 -9.09
C TYR A 71 -11.16 12.43 -10.54
N ALA A 72 -11.97 12.97 -11.46
CA ALA A 72 -11.88 12.64 -12.89
C ALA A 72 -10.62 13.23 -13.54
N ALA A 73 -10.08 14.32 -12.98
CA ALA A 73 -8.86 14.95 -13.48
C ALA A 73 -7.61 14.33 -12.85
N LYS A 74 -6.58 14.08 -13.67
CA LYS A 74 -5.30 13.53 -13.21
C LYS A 74 -4.38 14.66 -12.70
N PRO A 75 -3.67 14.49 -11.56
CA PRO A 75 -2.79 15.52 -11.02
C PRO A 75 -1.80 16.10 -12.04
N GLU A 76 -1.22 15.26 -12.90
CA GLU A 76 -0.22 15.64 -13.90
C GLU A 76 -0.79 16.54 -15.00
N THR A 77 -2.11 16.49 -15.21
CA THR A 77 -2.85 17.30 -16.19
C THR A 77 -3.42 18.59 -15.60
N LEU A 78 -3.58 18.64 -14.27
CA LEU A 78 -4.11 19.80 -13.57
C LEU A 78 -3.06 20.90 -13.40
N VAL A 79 -1.81 20.48 -13.16
CA VAL A 79 -0.73 21.38 -12.78
C VAL A 79 0.10 21.79 -14.01
N SER A 80 0.11 23.09 -14.28
CA SER A 80 0.97 23.77 -15.25
C SER A 80 1.93 24.72 -14.53
N ARG A 81 2.88 25.32 -15.26
CA ARG A 81 3.84 26.25 -14.66
C ARG A 81 3.16 27.51 -14.13
N GLU A 82 2.10 27.96 -14.80
CA GLU A 82 1.38 29.20 -14.50
C GLU A 82 0.51 29.08 -13.24
N ASN A 83 0.06 27.86 -12.90
CA ASN A 83 -0.84 27.61 -11.78
C ASN A 83 -0.20 26.80 -10.63
N ALA A 84 1.05 26.36 -10.77
CA ALA A 84 1.75 25.50 -9.81
C ALA A 84 1.74 26.06 -8.38
N GLN A 85 1.98 27.37 -8.21
CA GLN A 85 2.01 27.98 -6.88
C GLN A 85 0.63 27.94 -6.19
N GLY A 86 -0.45 28.17 -6.93
CA GLY A 86 -1.82 28.13 -6.40
C GLY A 86 -2.20 26.71 -5.96
N PHE A 87 -1.94 25.72 -6.81
CA PHE A 87 -2.17 24.31 -6.49
C PHE A 87 -1.31 23.83 -5.33
N PHE A 88 -0.02 24.14 -5.32
CA PHE A 88 0.89 23.78 -4.23
C PHE A 88 0.41 24.30 -2.88
N LYS A 89 0.11 25.61 -2.80
CA LYS A 89 -0.34 26.24 -1.55
C LYS A 89 -1.65 25.64 -1.07
N THR A 90 -2.62 25.48 -1.98
CA THR A 90 -3.92 24.90 -1.63
C THR A 90 -3.77 23.45 -1.16
N ALA A 91 -2.94 22.67 -1.85
CA ALA A 91 -2.75 21.27 -1.51
C ALA A 91 -2.04 21.09 -0.16
N GLN A 92 -0.92 21.78 0.04
CA GLN A 92 -0.16 21.71 1.28
C GLN A 92 -0.96 22.21 2.48
N ASN A 93 -1.69 23.32 2.35
CA ASN A 93 -2.40 23.93 3.48
C ASN A 93 -3.55 23.08 4.02
N ASN A 94 -4.14 22.20 3.20
CA ASN A 94 -5.24 21.34 3.62
C ASN A 94 -4.77 20.02 4.27
N ILE A 95 -3.54 19.58 4.02
CA ILE A 95 -3.02 18.31 4.54
C ILE A 95 -3.00 18.26 6.08
N PRO A 96 -2.48 19.28 6.83
CA PRO A 96 -2.43 19.21 8.29
C PRO A 96 -3.81 19.06 8.92
N ASP A 97 -4.80 19.81 8.44
CA ASP A 97 -6.17 19.77 8.96
C ASP A 97 -6.83 18.40 8.67
N MET A 98 -6.63 17.86 7.46
CA MET A 98 -7.10 16.50 7.11
C MET A 98 -6.44 15.41 7.95
N TYR A 99 -5.13 15.52 8.17
CA TYR A 99 -4.39 14.51 8.92
C TYR A 99 -4.71 14.56 10.42
N ALA A 100 -4.92 15.76 10.97
CA ALA A 100 -5.40 15.93 12.33
C ALA A 100 -6.79 15.31 12.55
N CYS A 101 -7.72 15.47 11.58
CA CYS A 101 -9.04 14.83 11.70
C CYS A 101 -8.96 13.30 11.55
N LEU A 102 -8.06 12.78 10.70
CA LEU A 102 -7.83 11.35 10.59
C LEU A 102 -7.44 10.73 11.93
N LYS A 103 -6.46 11.34 12.62
CA LYS A 103 -5.98 10.87 13.92
C LYS A 103 -7.02 10.92 15.04
N LYS A 104 -8.02 11.80 14.92
CA LYS A 104 -9.03 11.98 15.95
C LYS A 104 -10.11 10.89 15.91
N ASP A 105 -10.75 10.73 14.76
CA ASP A 105 -11.92 9.86 14.58
C ASP A 105 -12.17 9.53 13.09
N PHE A 106 -11.10 9.44 12.31
CA PHE A 106 -11.17 9.27 10.86
C PHE A 106 -12.04 10.36 10.18
N CYS A 107 -11.98 11.58 10.72
CA CYS A 107 -12.80 12.72 10.30
C CYS A 107 -14.32 12.45 10.45
N GLY A 108 -14.72 11.77 11.53
CA GLY A 108 -16.12 11.37 11.79
C GLY A 108 -16.60 10.21 10.91
N MET A 109 -15.67 9.42 10.37
CA MET A 109 -15.95 8.16 9.68
C MET A 109 -15.72 7.01 10.65
N THR A 110 -16.39 7.04 11.78
CA THR A 110 -16.40 5.93 12.74
C THR A 110 -17.45 4.94 12.29
N THR A 111 -17.05 3.83 11.67
CA THR A 111 -17.91 2.70 11.27
C THR A 111 -19.21 3.13 10.57
N ARG A 112 -19.27 3.02 9.23
CA ARG A 112 -20.61 2.93 8.59
C ARG A 112 -21.36 1.82 9.33
N GLY A 113 -22.61 2.08 9.71
CA GLY A 113 -23.34 1.34 10.75
C GLY A 113 -23.31 -0.19 10.57
N GLU A 114 -23.85 -0.94 11.53
CA GLU A 114 -23.80 -2.41 11.63
C GLU A 114 -24.10 -3.21 10.33
N ASP A 115 -24.63 -2.54 9.30
CA ASP A 115 -24.96 -3.06 7.97
C ASP A 115 -23.88 -2.87 6.86
N ASP A 116 -22.79 -2.11 7.09
CA ASP A 116 -21.72 -1.86 6.08
C ASP A 116 -20.39 -2.51 6.51
N ALA A 117 -20.17 -3.75 6.09
CA ALA A 117 -19.11 -4.65 6.61
C ALA A 117 -17.66 -4.39 6.12
N TYR A 118 -17.33 -3.22 5.58
CA TYR A 118 -15.94 -2.93 5.19
C TYR A 118 -15.55 -1.46 5.48
N PHE A 119 -15.03 -1.23 6.68
CA PHE A 119 -14.31 0.01 7.02
C PHE A 119 -12.82 -0.29 6.99
N ASP A 120 -12.12 0.35 6.04
CA ASP A 120 -10.66 0.31 5.95
C ASP A 120 -10.12 1.61 6.57
N ASP A 121 -9.58 1.49 7.78
CA ASP A 121 -9.06 2.59 8.57
C ASP A 121 -7.78 3.20 7.98
N GLN A 122 -7.12 2.50 7.06
CA GLN A 122 -5.93 2.96 6.33
C GLN A 122 -6.27 3.55 4.95
N ARG A 123 -7.52 3.44 4.50
CA ARG A 123 -7.96 3.87 3.16
C ARG A 123 -9.27 4.65 3.14
N THR A 124 -9.52 5.45 4.17
CA THR A 124 -10.68 6.33 4.21
C THR A 124 -10.64 7.40 3.10
N PRO A 125 -11.78 8.00 2.72
CA PRO A 125 -11.84 9.14 1.81
C PRO A 125 -10.84 10.29 2.14
N ALA A 126 -10.55 10.52 3.42
CA ALA A 126 -9.55 11.51 3.83
C ALA A 126 -8.12 11.08 3.44
N HIS A 127 -7.74 9.80 3.61
CA HIS A 127 -6.46 9.27 3.10
C HIS A 127 -6.33 9.46 1.59
N ILE A 128 -7.41 9.16 0.85
CA ILE A 128 -7.46 9.32 -0.61
C ILE A 128 -7.24 10.79 -0.99
N LEU A 129 -7.89 11.73 -0.29
CA LEU A 129 -7.74 13.15 -0.55
C LEU A 129 -6.35 13.67 -0.17
N ILE A 130 -5.77 13.25 0.96
CA ILE A 130 -4.39 13.62 1.33
C ILE A 130 -3.40 13.11 0.27
N ASN A 131 -3.48 11.84 -0.12
CA ASN A 131 -2.62 11.28 -1.17
C ASN A 131 -2.74 12.06 -2.49
N ARG A 132 -3.95 12.46 -2.86
CA ARG A 132 -4.16 13.30 -4.03
C ARG A 132 -3.50 14.67 -3.89
N ASN A 133 -3.60 15.30 -2.72
CA ASN A 133 -2.91 16.56 -2.43
C ASN A 133 -1.38 16.39 -2.48
N LEU A 134 -0.83 15.30 -1.95
CA LEU A 134 0.60 14.98 -2.07
C LEU A 134 1.03 14.86 -3.55
N LYS A 135 0.26 14.16 -4.38
CA LYS A 135 0.54 14.07 -5.84
C LYS A 135 0.50 15.43 -6.53
N ILE A 136 -0.46 16.29 -6.17
CA ILE A 136 -0.57 17.65 -6.72
C ILE A 136 0.59 18.53 -6.26
N MET A 137 0.99 18.44 -4.99
CA MET A 137 2.19 19.11 -4.48
C MET A 137 3.43 18.66 -5.24
N LYS A 138 3.58 17.35 -5.45
CA LYS A 138 4.69 16.74 -6.19
C LYS A 138 4.76 17.26 -7.63
N GLU A 139 3.64 17.25 -8.35
CA GLU A 139 3.59 17.81 -9.70
C GLU A 139 3.89 19.31 -9.72
N SER A 140 3.43 20.07 -8.72
CA SER A 140 3.74 21.50 -8.59
C SER A 140 5.23 21.75 -8.39
N LEU A 141 5.90 20.96 -7.54
CA LEU A 141 7.35 21.02 -7.34
C LEU A 141 8.12 20.67 -8.62
N ARG A 142 7.61 19.77 -9.46
CA ARG A 142 8.20 19.46 -10.78
C ARG A 142 8.07 20.60 -11.78
N LYS A 143 6.99 21.39 -11.71
CA LYS A 143 6.78 22.55 -12.60
C LYS A 143 7.52 23.79 -12.12
N ASP A 144 7.74 23.93 -10.82
CA ASP A 144 8.43 25.06 -10.20
C ASP A 144 9.24 24.63 -8.96
N GLU A 145 10.55 24.50 -9.13
CA GLU A 145 11.45 24.11 -8.05
C GLU A 145 11.60 25.17 -6.96
N SER A 146 11.24 26.45 -7.22
CA SER A 146 11.32 27.50 -6.19
C SER A 146 10.39 27.24 -5.00
N LEU A 147 9.35 26.43 -5.22
CA LEU A 147 8.39 25.99 -4.21
C LEU A 147 9.02 25.09 -3.15
N LYS A 148 10.20 24.49 -3.37
CA LYS A 148 10.93 23.69 -2.37
C LYS A 148 11.12 24.43 -1.04
N SER A 149 11.37 25.74 -1.11
CA SER A 149 11.54 26.61 0.06
C SER A 149 10.27 26.79 0.91
N GLN A 150 9.11 26.44 0.36
CA GLN A 150 7.80 26.57 1.00
C GLN A 150 7.28 25.22 1.51
N VAL A 151 7.99 24.11 1.26
CA VAL A 151 7.56 22.78 1.67
C VAL A 151 7.63 22.63 3.20
N ASN A 152 6.56 22.11 3.79
CA ASN A 152 6.57 21.65 5.16
C ASN A 152 7.17 20.24 5.22
N TRP A 153 8.49 20.16 5.37
CA TRP A 153 9.23 18.89 5.40
C TRP A 153 8.88 18.04 6.61
N GLU A 154 8.63 18.65 7.78
CA GLU A 154 8.23 17.95 9.00
C GLU A 154 6.92 17.17 8.80
N MET A 155 5.93 17.81 8.16
CA MET A 155 4.67 17.16 7.80
C MET A 155 4.88 15.97 6.85
N LEU A 156 5.81 16.06 5.89
CA LEU A 156 6.10 14.94 4.99
C LEU A 156 6.76 13.78 5.73
N HIS A 157 7.66 14.05 6.69
CA HIS A 157 8.19 13.01 7.58
C HIS A 157 7.09 12.34 8.40
N GLU A 158 6.15 13.12 8.95
CA GLU A 158 5.05 12.60 9.74
C GLU A 158 4.09 11.70 8.92
N LEU A 159 3.88 12.04 7.65
CA LEU A 159 3.07 11.24 6.72
C LEU A 159 3.81 9.99 6.23
N ALA A 160 5.12 10.09 6.03
CA ALA A 160 5.97 8.94 5.75
C ALA A 160 5.94 7.93 6.92
N ALA A 161 5.84 8.41 8.16
CA ALA A 161 5.72 7.56 9.35
C ALA A 161 4.27 7.12 9.69
N SER A 162 3.28 7.40 8.84
CA SER A 162 1.89 6.98 9.08
C SER A 162 1.69 5.49 8.83
N ASP A 163 0.58 4.89 9.27
CA ASP A 163 0.24 3.48 8.99
C ASP A 163 -0.43 3.27 7.62
N ALA A 164 -0.73 4.34 6.88
CA ALA A 164 -1.42 4.26 5.61
C ALA A 164 -0.43 4.17 4.45
N GLU A 165 -0.31 2.99 3.83
CA GLU A 165 0.61 2.70 2.71
C GLU A 165 0.65 3.82 1.65
N MET A 166 -0.52 4.32 1.24
CA MET A 166 -0.59 5.33 0.19
C MET A 166 0.02 6.68 0.61
N LEU A 167 -0.03 7.03 1.88
CA LEU A 167 0.57 8.24 2.43
C LEU A 167 2.07 8.04 2.64
N GLN A 168 2.43 6.91 3.26
CA GLN A 168 3.81 6.46 3.47
C GLN A 168 4.65 6.59 2.21
N VAL A 169 4.18 5.96 1.12
CA VAL A 169 4.95 5.84 -0.11
C VAL A 169 5.00 7.16 -0.89
N GLU A 170 3.90 7.92 -0.92
CA GLU A 170 3.88 9.19 -1.68
C GLU A 170 4.65 10.29 -0.97
N ALA A 171 4.58 10.38 0.37
CA ALA A 171 5.37 11.33 1.15
C ALA A 171 6.87 11.03 1.06
N LEU A 172 7.27 9.76 1.19
CA LEU A 172 8.65 9.31 1.00
C LEU A 172 9.19 9.71 -0.39
N ASP A 173 8.35 9.61 -1.43
CA ASP A 173 8.77 9.97 -2.78
C ASP A 173 9.04 11.46 -2.94
N ILE A 174 8.25 12.32 -2.29
CA ILE A 174 8.48 13.76 -2.28
C ILE A 174 9.78 14.07 -1.53
N LEU A 175 10.00 13.46 -0.35
CA LEU A 175 11.26 13.61 0.39
C LEU A 175 12.46 13.21 -0.47
N ARG A 176 12.42 12.03 -1.08
CA ARG A 176 13.48 11.53 -1.96
C ARG A 176 13.74 12.44 -3.16
N GLU A 177 12.68 12.91 -3.83
CA GLU A 177 12.82 13.63 -5.11
C GLU A 177 13.19 15.11 -4.93
N PHE A 178 12.71 15.75 -3.85
CA PHE A 178 12.82 17.21 -3.67
C PHE A 178 13.61 17.65 -2.44
N ASP A 179 13.80 16.80 -1.43
CA ASP A 179 14.66 17.07 -0.27
C ASP A 179 16.04 16.40 -0.38
N SER A 180 16.44 15.99 -1.59
CA SER A 180 17.67 15.20 -1.83
C SER A 180 18.97 15.87 -1.37
N GLU A 181 18.95 17.17 -1.06
CA GLU A 181 20.10 17.90 -0.52
C GLU A 181 20.22 17.72 1.00
N SER A 182 19.09 17.50 1.69
CA SER A 182 19.04 17.35 3.16
C SER A 182 18.96 15.89 3.57
N ILE A 183 18.11 15.09 2.92
CA ILE A 183 17.85 13.70 3.30
C ILE A 183 18.73 12.73 2.52
N LYS A 184 19.48 11.91 3.26
CA LYS A 184 20.35 10.87 2.69
C LYS A 184 19.59 9.56 2.48
N THR A 185 20.14 8.67 1.66
CA THR A 185 19.50 7.37 1.40
C THR A 185 19.39 6.49 2.63
N ASP A 186 20.36 6.51 3.55
CA ASP A 186 20.26 5.75 4.80
C ASP A 186 19.12 6.26 5.69
N GLU A 187 18.86 7.56 5.68
CA GLU A 187 17.71 8.17 6.37
C GLU A 187 16.38 7.80 5.70
N LEU A 188 16.32 7.83 4.37
CA LEU A 188 15.15 7.34 3.63
C LEU A 188 14.87 5.85 3.93
N ILE A 189 15.89 5.02 4.02
CA ILE A 189 15.75 3.59 4.38
C ILE A 189 15.19 3.45 5.80
N LYS A 190 15.72 4.22 6.77
CA LYS A 190 15.22 4.21 8.16
C LYS A 190 13.74 4.57 8.26
N LEU A 191 13.24 5.51 7.45
CA LEU A 191 11.81 5.84 7.41
C LEU A 191 10.94 4.67 6.98
N THR A 192 11.49 3.69 6.27
CA THR A 192 10.75 2.51 5.78
C THR A 192 10.84 1.32 6.71
N ALA A 193 11.48 1.43 7.88
CA ALA A 193 11.74 0.29 8.77
C ALA A 193 10.47 -0.51 9.11
N ASP A 194 9.37 0.20 9.38
CA ASP A 194 8.08 -0.39 9.76
C ASP A 194 7.14 -0.66 8.57
N TYR A 195 7.58 -0.36 7.34
CA TYR A 195 6.77 -0.63 6.16
C TYR A 195 6.72 -2.14 5.90
N THR A 196 5.57 -2.63 5.44
CA THR A 196 5.36 -4.05 5.10
C THR A 196 4.74 -4.17 3.70
N GLY A 197 4.71 -5.38 3.15
CA GLY A 197 4.02 -5.69 1.89
C GLY A 197 4.42 -4.77 0.73
N THR A 198 3.41 -4.28 0.02
CA THR A 198 3.54 -3.40 -1.14
C THR A 198 4.15 -2.05 -0.77
N ALA A 199 3.84 -1.50 0.42
CA ALA A 199 4.44 -0.24 0.90
C ALA A 199 5.96 -0.31 0.94
N LYS A 200 6.52 -1.39 1.54
CA LYS A 200 7.97 -1.62 1.63
C LYS A 200 8.57 -1.78 0.23
N ALA A 201 7.93 -2.58 -0.61
CA ALA A 201 8.41 -2.84 -1.97
C ALA A 201 8.47 -1.57 -2.84
N ASP A 202 7.42 -0.76 -2.80
CA ASP A 202 7.33 0.49 -3.56
C ASP A 202 8.30 1.54 -3.01
N ALA A 203 8.46 1.62 -1.69
CA ALA A 203 9.43 2.51 -1.06
C ALA A 203 10.86 2.19 -1.50
N LEU A 204 11.28 0.92 -1.40
CA LEU A 204 12.60 0.47 -1.86
C LEU A 204 12.80 0.70 -3.35
N LEU A 205 11.77 0.49 -4.17
CA LEU A 205 11.83 0.77 -5.61
C LEU A 205 12.04 2.27 -5.89
N ARG A 206 11.34 3.15 -5.16
CA ARG A 206 11.51 4.60 -5.29
C ARG A 206 12.92 4.99 -4.85
N ILE A 207 13.40 4.51 -3.71
CA ILE A 207 14.77 4.78 -3.23
C ILE A 207 15.82 4.28 -4.24
N ALA A 208 15.68 3.07 -4.78
CA ALA A 208 16.60 2.49 -5.79
C ALA A 208 16.72 3.31 -7.08
N LYS A 209 15.66 4.04 -7.44
CA LYS A 209 15.63 4.95 -8.59
C LYS A 209 16.23 6.34 -8.31
N GLY A 210 16.88 6.52 -7.15
CA GLY A 210 17.59 7.74 -6.80
C GLY A 210 18.70 8.10 -7.79
N LYS A 211 19.19 9.35 -7.72
CA LYS A 211 20.16 9.89 -8.68
C LYS A 211 21.58 9.35 -8.47
N ASN A 212 21.92 8.89 -7.27
CA ASN A 212 23.28 8.49 -6.92
C ASN A 212 23.44 6.95 -6.98
N PRO A 213 24.23 6.42 -7.94
CA PRO A 213 24.41 4.98 -8.10
C PRO A 213 25.07 4.29 -6.91
N SER A 214 25.82 5.03 -6.07
CA SER A 214 26.49 4.46 -4.89
C SER A 214 25.50 4.05 -3.80
N ASP A 215 24.28 4.59 -3.82
CA ASP A 215 23.24 4.28 -2.83
C ASP A 215 22.59 2.91 -3.06
N LYS A 216 22.84 2.28 -4.22
CA LYS A 216 22.33 0.94 -4.53
C LYS A 216 22.81 -0.12 -3.55
N GLY A 217 24.00 0.05 -2.98
CA GLY A 217 24.55 -0.88 -1.98
C GLY A 217 23.73 -0.89 -0.68
N LEU A 218 23.24 0.29 -0.26
CA LEU A 218 22.38 0.43 0.92
C LEU A 218 21.00 -0.19 0.67
N VAL A 219 20.43 0.05 -0.51
CA VAL A 219 19.15 -0.59 -0.89
C VAL A 219 19.28 -2.11 -0.97
N ALA A 220 20.39 -2.62 -1.52
CA ALA A 220 20.66 -4.06 -1.54
C ALA A 220 20.77 -4.63 -0.12
N GLN A 221 21.44 -3.94 0.81
CA GLN A 221 21.51 -4.36 2.20
C GLN A 221 20.10 -4.41 2.84
N GLU A 222 19.27 -3.40 2.60
CA GLU A 222 17.90 -3.39 3.14
C GLU A 222 17.04 -4.54 2.57
N ILE A 223 17.20 -4.86 1.27
CA ILE A 223 16.52 -6.02 0.67
C ILE A 223 17.03 -7.33 1.27
N GLU A 224 18.33 -7.41 1.58
CA GLU A 224 18.93 -8.54 2.29
C GLU A 224 18.23 -8.78 3.63
N GLU A 225 18.06 -7.71 4.41
CA GLU A 225 17.41 -7.72 5.72
C GLU A 225 15.93 -8.11 5.61
N VAL A 226 15.20 -7.55 4.62
CA VAL A 226 13.80 -7.94 4.35
C VAL A 226 13.69 -9.43 4.01
N PHE A 227 14.54 -9.94 3.12
CA PHE A 227 14.51 -11.35 2.74
C PHE A 227 14.87 -12.27 3.91
N ALA A 228 15.75 -11.83 4.81
CA ALA A 228 16.14 -12.58 6.00
C ALA A 228 15.07 -12.60 7.10
N MET A 229 14.35 -11.49 7.33
CA MET A 229 13.58 -11.28 8.56
C MET A 229 12.08 -11.05 8.37
N SER A 230 11.62 -10.55 7.22
CA SER A 230 10.21 -10.17 7.05
C SER A 230 9.29 -11.36 6.79
N ASP A 231 7.98 -11.15 6.83
CA ASP A 231 7.01 -12.17 6.46
C ASP A 231 7.02 -12.46 4.94
N ALA A 232 6.45 -13.60 4.54
CA ALA A 232 6.43 -14.04 3.16
C ALA A 232 5.75 -13.04 2.19
N ASN A 233 4.70 -12.34 2.64
CA ASN A 233 3.97 -11.38 1.81
C ASN A 233 4.89 -10.18 1.47
N THR A 234 5.55 -9.60 2.47
CA THR A 234 6.54 -8.53 2.25
C THR A 234 7.68 -8.97 1.33
N VAL A 235 8.22 -10.18 1.52
CA VAL A 235 9.28 -10.73 0.65
C VAL A 235 8.81 -10.86 -0.80
N ILE A 236 7.61 -11.39 -1.02
CA ILE A 236 7.03 -11.55 -2.36
C ILE A 236 6.82 -10.18 -3.02
N SER A 237 6.24 -9.19 -2.32
CA SER A 237 6.06 -7.84 -2.86
C SER A 237 7.39 -7.20 -3.28
N VAL A 238 8.46 -7.37 -2.48
CA VAL A 238 9.79 -6.85 -2.84
C VAL A 238 10.36 -7.58 -4.05
N LEU A 239 10.20 -8.91 -4.15
CA LEU A 239 10.64 -9.70 -5.31
C LEU A 239 10.00 -9.25 -6.61
N GLU A 240 8.71 -8.95 -6.61
CA GLU A 240 7.97 -8.45 -7.78
C GLU A 240 8.58 -7.17 -8.37
N ASN A 241 9.27 -6.37 -7.53
CA ASN A 241 9.90 -5.12 -7.90
C ASN A 241 11.43 -5.19 -8.05
N VAL A 242 12.11 -6.23 -7.56
CA VAL A 242 13.57 -6.30 -7.48
C VAL A 242 14.26 -6.13 -8.85
N LYS A 243 13.64 -6.66 -9.92
CA LYS A 243 14.12 -6.48 -11.30
C LYS A 243 14.16 -5.01 -11.71
N LYS A 244 13.15 -4.23 -11.29
CA LYS A 244 13.02 -2.80 -11.60
C LYS A 244 13.98 -1.94 -10.76
N MET A 245 14.51 -2.47 -9.66
CA MET A 245 15.52 -1.81 -8.82
C MET A 245 16.92 -1.85 -9.44
N ALA A 246 17.14 -2.72 -10.44
CA ALA A 246 18.39 -2.82 -11.20
C ALA A 246 19.64 -2.93 -10.31
N LEU A 247 19.59 -3.87 -9.36
CA LEU A 247 20.73 -4.23 -8.50
C LEU A 247 21.87 -4.84 -9.33
N GLY A 248 23.11 -4.71 -8.84
CA GLY A 248 24.26 -5.38 -9.45
C GLY A 248 24.17 -6.91 -9.31
N SER A 249 24.92 -7.64 -10.14
CA SER A 249 24.96 -9.12 -10.07
C SER A 249 25.41 -9.63 -8.70
N ASN A 250 26.45 -9.01 -8.12
CA ASN A 250 26.97 -9.37 -6.80
C ASN A 250 25.96 -9.13 -5.69
N ASP A 251 25.21 -8.02 -5.77
CA ASP A 251 24.14 -7.70 -4.82
C ASP A 251 22.97 -8.68 -4.96
N THR A 252 22.62 -9.05 -6.19
CA THR A 252 21.52 -9.99 -6.48
C THR A 252 21.80 -11.36 -5.85
N ASP A 253 22.98 -11.94 -6.07
CA ASP A 253 23.35 -13.22 -5.46
C ASP A 253 23.33 -13.14 -3.93
N ARG A 254 23.86 -12.05 -3.37
CA ARG A 254 23.91 -11.83 -1.91
C ARG A 254 22.50 -11.82 -1.31
N VAL A 255 21.60 -10.98 -1.83
CA VAL A 255 20.25 -10.84 -1.24
C VAL A 255 19.44 -12.14 -1.42
N PHE A 256 19.58 -12.82 -2.55
CA PHE A 256 18.77 -14.02 -2.87
C PHE A 256 19.12 -15.25 -2.01
N ARG A 257 20.31 -15.32 -1.41
CA ARG A 257 20.65 -16.41 -0.46
C ARG A 257 19.69 -16.45 0.73
N ASN A 258 19.21 -15.31 1.20
CA ASN A 258 18.30 -15.25 2.35
C ASN A 258 16.93 -15.85 2.05
N LEU A 259 16.54 -15.97 0.77
CA LEU A 259 15.30 -16.63 0.37
C LEU A 259 15.33 -18.15 0.62
N CYS A 260 16.50 -18.75 0.77
CA CYS A 260 16.65 -20.18 1.00
C CYS A 260 16.03 -20.64 2.34
N ARG A 261 15.80 -19.73 3.29
CA ARG A 261 15.07 -20.05 4.53
C ARG A 261 13.67 -20.58 4.25
N PHE A 262 12.98 -20.04 3.23
CA PHE A 262 11.64 -20.50 2.83
C PHE A 262 11.65 -21.90 2.23
N LYS A 263 12.77 -22.35 1.66
CA LYS A 263 12.93 -23.73 1.18
C LYS A 263 13.13 -24.71 2.33
N ASN A 264 13.87 -24.28 3.36
CA ASN A 264 14.36 -25.15 4.44
C ASN A 264 13.46 -25.14 5.69
N ASN A 265 12.60 -24.14 5.84
CA ASN A 265 11.66 -24.01 6.94
C ASN A 265 10.31 -24.68 6.58
N PRO A 266 9.91 -25.79 7.24
CA PRO A 266 8.63 -26.47 6.96
C PRO A 266 7.40 -25.56 7.08
N ASP A 267 7.42 -24.62 8.04
CA ASP A 267 6.28 -23.74 8.31
C ASP A 267 6.04 -22.72 7.19
N GLU A 268 7.10 -22.36 6.46
CA GLU A 268 7.05 -21.37 5.39
C GLU A 268 7.21 -22.00 3.98
N ALA A 269 7.42 -23.32 3.91
CA ALA A 269 7.70 -24.06 2.67
C ALA A 269 6.62 -23.90 1.59
N HIS A 270 5.38 -23.64 2.00
CA HIS A 270 4.27 -23.38 1.08
C HIS A 270 4.48 -22.10 0.25
N ASN A 271 5.24 -21.12 0.75
CA ASN A 271 5.55 -19.87 0.05
C ASN A 271 6.69 -20.02 -0.97
N TRP A 272 7.53 -21.05 -0.83
CA TRP A 272 8.72 -21.24 -1.67
C TRP A 272 8.40 -21.29 -3.16
N ARG A 273 7.27 -21.89 -3.54
CA ARG A 273 6.86 -21.97 -4.95
C ARG A 273 6.64 -20.58 -5.56
N MET A 274 5.97 -19.70 -4.83
CA MET A 274 5.71 -18.32 -5.30
C MET A 274 7.01 -17.52 -5.32
N ILE A 275 7.82 -17.62 -4.26
CA ILE A 275 9.13 -16.97 -4.17
C ILE A 275 10.01 -17.39 -5.35
N LYS A 276 10.09 -18.69 -5.66
CA LYS A 276 10.87 -19.19 -6.80
C LYS A 276 10.33 -18.68 -8.13
N TYR A 277 9.02 -18.59 -8.30
CA TYR A 277 8.39 -18.04 -9.50
C TYR A 277 8.77 -16.56 -9.71
N GLU A 278 8.63 -15.74 -8.67
CA GLU A 278 8.93 -14.31 -8.71
C GLU A 278 10.43 -14.05 -8.91
N ALA A 279 11.27 -14.74 -8.12
CA ALA A 279 12.72 -14.69 -8.25
C ALA A 279 13.20 -15.16 -9.64
N GLY A 280 12.50 -16.12 -10.27
CA GLY A 280 12.79 -16.58 -11.63
C GLY A 280 12.81 -15.47 -12.68
N LYS A 281 12.14 -14.33 -12.44
CA LYS A 281 12.13 -13.15 -13.33
C LYS A 281 13.50 -12.44 -13.42
N VAL A 282 14.42 -12.72 -12.49
CA VAL A 282 15.83 -12.28 -12.52
C VAL A 282 16.83 -13.43 -12.64
N ASN A 283 16.34 -14.66 -12.84
CA ASN A 283 17.11 -15.87 -13.12
C ASN A 283 18.30 -16.18 -12.15
N PRO A 284 18.05 -16.23 -10.83
CA PRO A 284 19.06 -16.62 -9.85
C PRO A 284 19.35 -18.13 -9.92
N ASP A 285 20.59 -18.52 -9.64
CA ASP A 285 20.97 -19.92 -9.52
C ASP A 285 20.72 -20.42 -8.08
N PHE A 286 19.48 -20.82 -7.77
CA PHE A 286 19.13 -21.32 -6.44
C PHE A 286 19.80 -22.65 -6.07
N GLU A 287 20.31 -23.43 -7.05
CA GLU A 287 21.08 -24.64 -6.73
C GLU A 287 22.44 -24.28 -6.15
N LYS A 288 23.06 -23.21 -6.65
CA LYS A 288 24.28 -22.64 -6.08
C LYS A 288 24.03 -21.83 -4.80
N LEU A 289 22.91 -21.12 -4.71
CA LEU A 289 22.67 -20.21 -3.58
C LEU A 289 22.17 -20.91 -2.32
N CYS A 290 21.45 -22.03 -2.46
CA CYS A 290 20.80 -22.73 -1.34
C CYS A 290 21.44 -24.07 -0.94
N ASN A 291 22.55 -24.46 -1.55
CA ASN A 291 23.33 -25.66 -1.23
C ASN A 291 24.79 -25.28 -0.91
#